data_AF-A0AA89AV35-F1
#
_entry.id   AF-A0AA89AV35-F1
#
_cell.length_a   1.000
_cell.length_b   1.000
_cell.length_c   1.000
_cell.angle_alpha   90.00
_cell.angle_beta   90.00
_cell.angle_gamma   90.00
#
_symmetry.space_group_name_H-M   'P 1'
#
loop_
_entity.id
_entity.type
_entity.pdbx_description
1 polymer ?
#
loop_
_entity_poly.entity_id
_entity_poly.type
_entity_poly.pdbx_seq_one_letter_code
_entity_poly.pdbx_strand_id
1 'polypeptide(L)'
;MIYQDVFSCIPSDLIHSRASLRQSMAYWKEKIGHTTIDLGIAPEKLESYQDGNIRGTDPMERLQAVKGHLVSFPLDFMCKEDLRPVFNESEYYASTQVFH
;
A
#
# COMPACT_ATOMS: atom_id res chain seq x y z
N MET A 1 0.86 -0.14 11.69
CA MET A 1 2.14 -0.87 11.52
C MET A 1 3.15 0.16 11.06
N ILE A 2 4.37 0.24 11.61
CA ILE A 2 5.29 1.35 11.30
C ILE A 2 5.49 1.54 9.79
N TYR A 3 5.70 0.46 9.03
CA TYR A 3 5.85 0.54 7.56
C TYR A 3 4.60 1.09 6.85
N GLN A 4 3.40 0.69 7.30
CA GLN A 4 2.14 1.23 6.77
C GLN A 4 2.01 2.73 7.07
N ASP A 5 2.32 3.14 8.30
CA ASP A 5 2.19 4.52 8.75
C ASP A 5 3.17 5.44 7.98
N VAL A 6 4.39 4.94 7.73
CA VAL A 6 5.48 5.72 7.12
C VAL A 6 5.40 5.73 5.60
N PHE A 7 5.20 4.56 4.98
CA PHE A 7 5.37 4.38 3.54
C PHE A 7 4.05 4.12 2.79
N SER A 8 2.97 3.82 3.52
CA SER A 8 1.73 3.32 2.93
C SER A 8 1.95 2.15 1.96
N CYS A 9 2.90 1.26 2.27
CA CYS A 9 3.34 0.19 1.37
C CYS A 9 2.26 -0.87 1.08
N ILE A 10 2.42 -1.57 -0.05
CA ILE A 10 1.60 -2.75 -0.41
C ILE A 10 2.41 -4.05 -0.26
N PRO A 11 1.77 -5.18 0.03
CA PRO A 11 0.33 -5.36 0.30
C PRO A 11 -0.12 -4.76 1.65
N SER A 12 -1.40 -4.43 1.78
CA SER A 12 -1.98 -3.77 2.97
C SER A 12 -3.44 -4.14 3.19
N ASP A 13 -3.82 -4.44 4.43
CA ASP A 13 -5.22 -4.69 4.81
C ASP A 13 -6.12 -3.44 4.68
N LEU A 14 -5.55 -2.26 4.41
CA LEU A 14 -6.34 -1.05 4.13
C LEU A 14 -6.87 -1.01 2.68
N ILE A 15 -6.34 -1.86 1.80
CA ILE A 15 -6.66 -1.84 0.36
C ILE A 15 -7.43 -3.12 0.01
N HIS A 16 -8.75 -3.04 0.07
CA HIS A 16 -9.63 -4.17 -0.20
C HIS A 16 -9.98 -4.38 -1.68
N SER A 17 -9.71 -3.39 -2.55
CA SER A 17 -10.15 -3.41 -3.96
C SER A 17 -9.19 -2.67 -4.89
N ARG A 18 -9.26 -2.95 -6.19
CA ARG A 18 -8.55 -2.21 -7.26
C ARG A 18 -8.95 -0.74 -7.26
N ALA A 19 -10.20 -0.43 -6.94
CA ALA A 19 -10.67 0.94 -6.83
C ALA A 19 -10.02 1.68 -5.65
N SER A 20 -9.96 1.04 -4.47
CA SER A 20 -9.28 1.57 -3.28
C SER A 20 -7.80 1.80 -3.53
N LEU A 21 -7.14 0.88 -4.24
CA LEU A 21 -5.74 1.01 -4.64
C LEU A 21 -5.52 2.26 -5.50
N ARG A 22 -6.30 2.41 -6.58
CA ARG A 22 -6.20 3.59 -7.46
C ARG A 22 -6.46 4.90 -6.71
N GLN A 23 -7.45 4.91 -5.82
CA GLN A 23 -7.75 6.08 -5.01
C GLN A 23 -6.59 6.46 -4.09
N SER A 24 -5.97 5.47 -3.44
CA SER A 24 -4.79 5.68 -2.60
C SER A 24 -3.63 6.25 -3.42
N MET A 25 -3.35 5.68 -4.61
CA MET A 25 -2.32 6.20 -5.52
C MET A 25 -2.61 7.63 -5.98
N ALA A 26 -3.87 7.95 -6.30
CA ALA A 26 -4.26 9.29 -6.72
C ALA A 26 -4.07 10.33 -5.60
N TYR A 27 -4.48 9.98 -4.37
CA TYR A 27 -4.29 10.83 -3.20
C TYR A 27 -2.80 11.14 -2.96
N TRP A 28 -1.95 10.11 -3.00
CA TRP A 28 -0.51 10.30 -2.80
C TRP A 28 0.18 11.03 -3.95
N LYS A 29 -0.26 10.81 -5.19
CA LYS A 29 0.18 11.59 -6.35
C LYS A 29 -0.08 13.08 -6.15
N GLU A 30 -1.26 13.45 -5.65
CA GLU A 30 -1.60 14.85 -5.38
C GLU A 30 -0.75 15.43 -4.24
N LYS A 31 -0.54 14.66 -3.17
CA LYS A 31 0.17 15.14 -1.96
C LYS A 31 1.69 15.25 -2.13
N ILE A 32 2.32 14.31 -2.85
CA ILE A 32 3.78 14.20 -2.96
C ILE A 32 4.30 14.60 -4.36
N GLY A 33 3.40 14.88 -5.32
CA GLY A 33 3.77 15.41 -6.64
C GLY A 33 4.37 14.38 -7.61
N HIS A 34 4.54 13.12 -7.18
CA HIS A 34 5.00 12.03 -8.02
C HIS A 34 3.96 10.90 -8.09
N THR A 35 3.75 10.35 -9.29
CA THR A 35 2.88 9.18 -9.52
C THR A 35 3.44 7.87 -9.02
N THR A 36 4.59 7.88 -8.35
CA THR A 36 5.47 6.72 -8.30
C THR A 36 4.78 5.55 -7.62
N ILE A 37 4.34 4.59 -8.44
CA ILE A 37 4.61 3.14 -8.47
C ILE A 37 5.20 2.45 -7.21
N ASP A 38 5.73 3.18 -6.23
CA ASP A 38 6.34 2.67 -5.01
C ASP A 38 5.58 3.23 -3.81
N LEU A 39 4.48 2.55 -3.50
CA LEU A 39 3.94 2.45 -2.14
C LEU A 39 5.08 1.92 -1.26
N GLY A 40 5.94 2.82 -0.77
CA GLY A 40 7.31 2.50 -0.35
C GLY A 40 8.23 3.71 -0.14
N ILE A 41 7.84 4.91 -0.59
CA ILE A 41 8.59 6.17 -0.35
C ILE A 41 7.93 6.94 0.81
N ALA A 42 8.72 7.32 1.81
CA ALA A 42 8.24 8.12 2.92
C ALA A 42 8.04 9.58 2.48
N PRO A 43 6.94 10.25 2.87
CA PRO A 43 6.80 11.69 2.70
C PRO A 43 7.84 12.43 3.57
N GLU A 44 8.16 13.69 3.25
CA GLU A 44 9.11 14.48 4.06
C GLU A 44 8.67 14.62 5.53
N LYS A 45 7.36 14.69 5.78
CA LYS A 45 6.76 14.76 7.13
C LYS A 45 5.50 13.89 7.19
N LEU A 46 5.38 13.14 8.28
CA LEU A 46 4.16 12.42 8.62
C LEU A 46 3.19 13.36 9.32
N GLU A 47 2.09 13.68 8.66
CA GLU A 47 1.03 14.50 9.24
C GLU A 47 0.07 13.61 10.03
N SER A 48 -0.10 13.93 11.31
CA SER A 48 -1.14 13.33 12.15
C SER A 48 -2.10 14.41 12.61
N TYR A 49 -3.40 14.13 12.48
CA TYR A 49 -4.44 14.95 13.08
C TYR A 49 -4.67 14.46 14.51
N GLN A 50 -4.18 15.22 15.48
CA GLN A 50 -4.46 15.01 16.90
C GLN A 50 -4.99 16.30 17.51
N ASP A 51 -6.15 16.21 18.14
CA ASP A 51 -6.74 17.30 18.94
C ASP A 51 -6.97 18.62 18.16
N GLY A 52 -7.37 18.50 16.89
CA GLY A 52 -7.63 19.65 16.01
C GLY A 52 -6.37 20.36 15.48
N ASN A 53 -5.17 19.86 15.80
CA ASN A 53 -3.90 20.41 15.32
C ASN A 53 -3.14 19.38 14.46
N ILE A 54 -2.48 19.86 13.40
CA ILE A 54 -1.65 19.03 12.52
C ILE A 54 -0.26 18.97 13.16
N ARG A 55 0.13 17.80 13.65
CA ARG A 55 1.50 17.54 14.11
C ARG A 55 2.25 16.79 13.03
N GLY A 56 3.30 17.42 12.52
CA GLY A 56 4.27 16.80 11.63
C GLY A 56 5.32 16.06 12.45
N THR A 57 5.52 14.77 12.17
CA THR A 57 6.59 13.97 12.75
C THR A 57 7.56 13.57 11.65
N ASP A 58 8.87 13.56 11.93
CA ASP A 58 9.87 13.05 10.99
C ASP A 58 9.65 11.53 10.82
N PRO A 59 9.46 11.03 9.58
CA PRO A 59 9.40 9.60 9.32
C PRO A 59 10.52 8.78 9.98
N MET A 60 11.73 9.34 10.05
CA MET A 60 12.89 8.66 10.62
C MET A 60 12.73 8.39 12.12
N GLU A 61 12.11 9.29 12.88
CA GLU A 61 11.80 9.08 14.30
C GLU A 61 10.87 7.89 14.50
N ARG A 62 9.90 7.72 13.58
CA ARG A 62 8.99 6.57 13.60
C ARG A 62 9.71 5.27 13.26
N LEU A 63 10.65 5.32 12.31
CA LEU A 63 11.44 4.17 11.85
C LEU A 63 12.42 3.64 12.91
N GLN A 64 12.91 4.48 13.82
CA GLN A 64 13.79 4.06 14.92
C GLN A 64 13.15 3.01 15.85
N ALA A 65 11.82 2.94 15.90
CA ALA A 65 11.11 1.93 16.69
C ALA A 65 11.08 0.54 16.02
N VAL A 66 11.47 0.42 14.75
CA VAL A 66 11.53 -0.87 14.03
C VAL A 66 12.65 -1.73 14.59
N LYS A 67 12.36 -3.01 14.85
CA LYS A 67 13.33 -4.01 15.30
C LYS A 67 13.19 -5.27 14.46
N GLY A 68 14.26 -5.62 13.75
CA GLY A 68 14.25 -6.74 12.80
C GLY A 68 13.39 -6.44 11.56
N HIS A 69 13.01 -7.50 10.84
CA HIS A 69 12.32 -7.40 9.54
C HIS A 69 10.98 -8.14 9.53
N LEU A 70 10.55 -8.69 10.67
CA LEU A 70 9.27 -9.41 10.76
C LEU A 70 8.11 -8.43 10.70
N VAL A 71 7.16 -8.70 9.82
CA VAL A 71 5.92 -7.92 9.66
C VAL A 71 4.73 -8.87 9.58
N SER A 72 3.55 -8.39 9.97
CA SER A 72 2.30 -9.13 9.75
C SER A 72 2.04 -9.27 8.26
N PHE A 73 1.69 -10.48 7.84
CA PHE A 73 1.25 -10.72 6.47
C PHE A 73 -0.21 -10.26 6.32
N PRO A 74 -0.51 -9.33 5.39
CA PRO A 74 -1.86 -8.80 5.20
C PRO A 74 -2.75 -9.84 4.52
N LEU A 75 -3.88 -10.15 5.16
CA LEU A 75 -4.84 -11.17 4.70
C LEU A 75 -6.04 -10.54 3.95
N ASP A 76 -6.30 -9.26 4.15
CA ASP A 76 -7.45 -8.55 3.59
C ASP A 76 -7.08 -7.75 2.32
N PHE A 77 -5.80 -7.77 1.92
CA PHE A 77 -5.36 -7.10 0.70
C PHE A 77 -6.08 -7.67 -0.53
N MET A 78 -6.78 -6.78 -1.25
CA MET A 78 -7.59 -7.10 -2.43
C MET A 78 -8.65 -8.18 -2.21
N CYS A 79 -9.11 -8.40 -0.97
CA CYS A 79 -10.06 -9.47 -0.64
C CYS A 79 -11.44 -9.35 -1.31
N LYS A 80 -11.76 -8.19 -1.92
CA LYS A 80 -13.00 -7.96 -2.68
C LYS A 80 -12.82 -8.16 -4.19
N GLU A 81 -11.67 -8.64 -4.63
CA GLU A 81 -11.33 -8.80 -6.04
C GLU A 81 -11.17 -10.28 -6.40
N ASP A 82 -11.59 -10.65 -7.60
CA ASP A 82 -11.07 -11.85 -8.22
C ASP A 82 -9.66 -11.55 -8.76
N LEU A 83 -8.67 -12.19 -8.15
CA LEU A 83 -7.25 -12.05 -8.49
C LEU A 83 -6.79 -13.04 -9.57
N ARG A 84 -7.66 -13.97 -9.97
CA ARG A 84 -7.37 -14.83 -11.11
C ARG A 84 -7.23 -13.97 -12.37
N PRO A 85 -6.34 -14.32 -13.30
CA PRO A 85 -6.28 -13.66 -14.60
C PRO A 85 -7.66 -13.64 -15.27
N VAL A 86 -8.13 -12.45 -15.68
CA VAL A 86 -9.45 -12.28 -16.31
C VAL A 86 -9.38 -12.68 -17.78
N PHE A 87 -10.35 -13.49 -18.22
CA PHE A 87 -10.48 -14.01 -19.59
C PHE A 87 -11.13 -12.95 -20.50
N ASN A 88 -10.33 -12.17 -21.23
CA ASN A 88 -10.88 -11.19 -22.19
C ASN A 88 -10.56 -11.47 -23.67
N GLU A 89 -9.64 -12.39 -23.98
CA GLU A 89 -9.40 -12.84 -25.36
C GLU A 89 -9.07 -14.34 -25.39
N SER A 90 -9.30 -14.97 -26.55
CA SER A 90 -9.35 -16.41 -26.83
C SER A 90 -8.03 -17.18 -26.69
N GLU A 91 -6.99 -16.61 -26.07
CA GLU A 91 -5.70 -17.28 -25.92
C GLU A 91 -5.11 -17.04 -24.53
N TYR A 92 -4.93 -18.12 -23.75
CA TYR A 92 -3.88 -18.14 -22.73
C TYR A 92 -3.11 -19.46 -22.77
N TYR A 93 -1.79 -19.32 -22.67
CA TYR A 93 -0.78 -20.38 -22.79
C TYR A 93 -0.32 -20.95 -21.43
N ALA A 94 -1.00 -20.63 -20.32
CA ALA A 94 -0.60 -21.11 -18.99
C ALA A 94 -1.71 -21.95 -18.35
N SER A 95 -1.43 -23.25 -18.20
CA SER A 95 -2.25 -24.17 -17.41
C SER A 95 -2.35 -23.69 -15.96
N THR A 96 -3.47 -23.97 -15.29
CA THR A 96 -3.64 -23.70 -13.85
C THR A 96 -2.55 -24.33 -12.99
N GLN A 97 -1.92 -25.41 -13.47
CA GLN A 97 -0.75 -26.06 -12.85
C GLN A 97 0.51 -25.19 -12.79
N VAL A 98 0.56 -24.07 -13.52
CA VAL A 98 1.71 -23.13 -13.44
C VAL A 98 1.69 -22.35 -12.12
N PHE A 99 0.51 -22.16 -11.53
CA PHE A 99 0.31 -21.29 -10.37
C PHE A 99 -0.21 -22.03 -9.12
N HIS A 100 -0.38 -23.36 -9.20
CA HIS A 100 -0.88 -24.22 -8.12
C HIS A 100 0.13 -25.29 -7.73
#